data_AF-A0AAV0DYC5-F1
#
_entry.id   AF-A0AAV0DYC5-F1
#
_cell.length_a   1.000
_cell.length_b   1.000
_cell.length_c   1.000
_cell.angle_alpha   90.00
_cell.angle_beta   90.00
_cell.angle_gamma   90.00
#
_symmetry.space_group_name_H-M   'P 1'
#
loop_
_entity.id
_entity.type
_entity.pdbx_description
1 polymer ?
#
loop_
_entity_poly.entity_id
_entity_poly.type
_entity_poly.pdbx_seq_one_letter_code
_entity_poly.pdbx_strand_id
1 'polypeptide(L)'
;MSGGRSWIIAPPLILLLCLLLAVRWGSYYPWPDASGGGSSSTAPPAYKYINAAADSSAAPPLLIITTTDIKGGEVVNLTSGSPIVFWSANETQTPEKKVMGKLDMVEAKLGMARAAIREALHGNQTSDFDYVPMGPVYWNAKVFHRSYMEMEKELKIYVYEEGEPPVFHNGPCKSIYAMEGNFIYQMESSPFRTRDPDKAHIYFLPLSVTAIVHFIYDRTSRSREHWLPMKRTLSDYIHLLASKYPYWNRSSGADHFMLACHDWGPEISKAIPELFQNSIRGLCNANTSEGFRPWKDVSIPEILLPGGTMHGLIGGPSPSRRSILAFFAGGLHGPIRPKILEHWENKDEDIQVHRYLPKGVSYYGMLRKSKFCICPSGYEVASPRMVEALYTGCVPVLIKDHYVAPFADVLNWKAFSVHVRVEDIPNLKQILEGISQPQYIRLQRRGRLARRHFEVNHPPKRYDVFHMILHSAWLRRLNVRLRPAPQHV
;
A
#
# COMPACT_ATOMS: atom_id res chain seq x y z
N MET A 1 -58.43 -21.51 33.40
CA MET A 1 -57.82 -22.86 33.37
C MET A 1 -56.78 -22.87 32.25
N SER A 2 -55.68 -23.60 32.45
CA SER A 2 -54.43 -23.70 31.66
C SER A 2 -53.53 -22.44 31.59
N GLY A 3 -52.44 -22.48 32.36
CA GLY A 3 -51.34 -21.52 32.27
C GLY A 3 -50.34 -21.95 31.19
N GLY A 4 -50.07 -21.07 30.22
CA GLY A 4 -48.99 -21.20 29.25
C GLY A 4 -47.88 -20.19 29.56
N ARG A 5 -46.70 -20.68 29.95
CA ARG A 5 -45.48 -19.87 30.03
C ARG A 5 -44.86 -19.79 28.63
N SER A 6 -44.81 -18.59 28.07
CA SER A 6 -44.03 -18.29 26.86
C SER A 6 -42.57 -18.10 27.26
N TRP A 7 -41.67 -18.96 26.75
CA TRP A 7 -40.24 -18.80 26.89
C TRP A 7 -39.72 -17.88 25.78
N ILE A 8 -39.24 -16.70 26.18
CA ILE A 8 -38.41 -15.83 25.35
C ILE A 8 -37.04 -16.49 25.25
N ILE A 9 -36.67 -17.01 24.09
CA ILE A 9 -35.32 -17.51 23.81
C ILE A 9 -34.42 -16.29 23.58
N ALA A 10 -33.61 -15.95 24.57
CA ALA A 10 -32.51 -15.01 24.42
C ALA A 10 -31.31 -15.72 23.75
N PRO A 11 -30.73 -15.19 22.66
CA PRO A 11 -29.38 -15.57 22.26
C PRO A 11 -28.41 -14.63 22.98
N PRO A 12 -27.48 -15.12 23.82
CA PRO A 12 -26.10 -15.14 23.35
C PRO A 12 -25.20 -16.16 24.09
N LEU A 13 -24.88 -17.29 23.46
CA LEU A 13 -23.73 -18.12 23.85
C LEU A 13 -22.68 -18.23 22.72
N ILE A 14 -23.09 -18.00 21.47
CA ILE A 14 -22.18 -18.03 20.30
C ILE A 14 -21.32 -16.75 20.22
N LEU A 15 -21.88 -15.58 20.55
CA LEU A 15 -21.13 -14.31 20.58
C LEU A 15 -20.07 -14.28 21.69
N LEU A 16 -20.34 -14.93 22.83
CA LEU A 16 -19.40 -15.03 23.94
C LEU A 16 -18.23 -15.99 23.61
N LEU A 17 -18.51 -17.09 22.87
CA LEU A 17 -17.46 -17.99 22.39
C LEU A 17 -16.56 -17.33 21.32
N CYS A 18 -17.11 -16.52 20.43
CA CYS A 18 -16.32 -15.75 19.47
C CYS A 18 -15.43 -14.70 20.16
N LEU A 19 -15.92 -14.04 21.22
CA LEU A 19 -15.13 -13.11 22.04
C LEU A 19 -14.04 -13.82 22.87
N LEU A 20 -14.34 -15.00 23.42
CA LEU A 20 -13.35 -15.80 24.16
C LEU A 20 -12.26 -16.39 23.25
N LEU A 21 -12.59 -16.77 22.00
CA LEU A 21 -11.60 -17.14 20.99
C LEU A 21 -10.78 -15.93 20.53
N ALA A 22 -11.38 -14.74 20.40
CA ALA A 22 -10.66 -13.51 20.05
C ALA A 22 -9.61 -13.10 21.11
N VAL A 23 -9.91 -13.29 22.40
CA VAL A 23 -8.95 -13.03 23.49
C VAL A 23 -7.83 -14.08 23.55
N ARG A 24 -8.10 -15.32 23.11
CA ARG A 24 -7.14 -16.43 23.17
C ARG A 24 -6.07 -16.37 22.05
N TRP A 25 -6.37 -15.76 20.91
CA TRP A 25 -5.45 -15.68 19.76
C TRP A 25 -4.60 -14.40 19.71
N GLY A 26 -5.07 -13.29 20.30
CA GLY A 26 -4.32 -12.03 20.35
C GLY A 26 -3.14 -11.99 21.34
N SER A 27 -2.95 -13.04 22.14
CA SER A 27 -2.05 -13.04 23.31
C SER A 27 -0.85 -14.00 23.21
N TYR A 28 -0.75 -14.82 22.16
CA TYR A 28 0.23 -15.94 22.13
C TYR A 28 1.58 -15.65 21.45
N TYR A 29 1.73 -14.50 20.78
CA TYR A 29 3.00 -14.13 20.14
C TYR A 29 3.37 -12.69 20.51
N PRO A 30 4.20 -12.47 21.54
CA PRO A 30 4.68 -11.14 21.88
C PRO A 30 5.57 -10.62 20.75
N TRP A 31 5.03 -9.73 19.92
CA TRP A 31 5.81 -8.93 18.97
C TRP A 31 6.65 -7.93 19.77
N PRO A 32 7.97 -7.84 19.58
CA PRO A 32 8.79 -6.86 20.29
C PRO A 32 8.39 -5.44 19.89
N ASP A 33 8.19 -4.58 20.87
CA ASP A 33 7.99 -3.14 20.66
C ASP A 33 9.26 -2.56 20.04
N ALA A 34 9.21 -2.13 18.76
CA ALA A 34 10.32 -1.44 18.11
C ALA A 34 10.52 0.02 18.62
N SER A 35 10.02 0.33 19.82
CA SER A 35 10.08 1.62 20.47
C SER A 35 10.91 1.54 21.75
N GLY A 36 12.22 1.36 21.61
CA GLY A 36 13.17 1.40 22.73
C GLY A 36 14.60 1.46 22.19
N GLY A 37 15.25 2.60 22.34
CA GLY A 37 16.57 2.88 21.76
C GLY A 37 17.71 2.09 22.41
N GLY A 38 18.85 2.08 21.69
CA GLY A 38 20.16 1.75 22.24
C GLY A 38 20.49 0.26 22.25
N SER A 39 20.87 -0.29 21.10
CA SER A 39 21.87 -1.35 21.07
C SER A 39 22.61 -1.35 19.75
N SER A 40 23.92 -1.50 19.84
CA SER A 40 24.87 -1.59 18.74
C SER A 40 24.56 -2.81 17.86
N SER A 41 23.78 -2.63 16.80
CA SER A 41 23.75 -3.59 15.71
C SER A 41 24.80 -3.17 14.68
N THR A 42 25.89 -3.93 14.60
CA THR A 42 26.84 -3.84 13.49
C THR A 42 26.06 -3.98 12.18
N ALA A 43 26.07 -2.91 11.39
CA ALA A 43 25.43 -2.86 10.08
C ALA A 43 26.02 -3.96 9.16
N PRO A 44 25.20 -4.66 8.37
CA PRO A 44 25.72 -5.46 7.26
C PRO A 44 26.45 -4.55 6.26
N PRO A 45 27.45 -5.07 5.52
CA PRO A 45 28.38 -4.26 4.75
C PRO A 45 27.65 -3.43 3.67
N ALA A 46 28.00 -2.15 3.61
CA ALA A 46 27.50 -1.20 2.63
C ALA A 46 27.83 -1.67 1.20
N TYR A 47 26.80 -1.84 0.38
CA TYR A 47 26.96 -2.07 -1.06
C TYR A 47 27.24 -0.75 -1.77
N LYS A 48 28.26 -0.73 -2.64
CA LYS A 48 28.62 0.42 -3.47
C LYS A 48 27.53 0.63 -4.53
N TYR A 49 26.88 1.79 -4.51
CA TYR A 49 25.96 2.23 -5.55
C TYR A 49 26.73 2.86 -6.71
N ILE A 50 26.47 2.39 -7.93
CA ILE A 50 26.89 3.06 -9.16
C ILE A 50 25.87 4.16 -9.44
N ASN A 51 26.32 5.41 -9.43
CA ASN A 51 25.52 6.57 -9.82
C ASN A 51 25.22 6.48 -11.32
N ALA A 52 23.99 6.13 -11.68
CA ALA A 52 23.43 6.43 -12.98
C ALA A 52 22.38 7.52 -12.78
N ALA A 53 22.67 8.72 -13.29
CA ALA A 53 21.72 9.83 -13.30
C ALA A 53 20.51 9.43 -14.16
N ALA A 54 19.38 9.18 -13.51
CA ALA A 54 18.09 9.04 -14.16
C ALA A 54 17.19 10.20 -13.71
N ASP A 55 16.91 11.08 -14.66
CA ASP A 55 15.98 12.20 -14.53
C ASP A 55 14.59 11.67 -14.14
N SER A 56 14.19 11.91 -12.88
CA SER A 56 12.94 11.39 -12.30
C SER A 56 11.76 12.37 -12.43
N SER A 57 11.82 13.27 -13.42
CA SER A 57 10.79 14.29 -13.64
C SER A 57 9.52 13.80 -14.37
N ALA A 58 9.45 12.53 -14.79
CA ALA A 58 8.25 11.98 -15.43
C ALA A 58 7.22 11.52 -14.37
N ALA A 59 6.14 12.30 -14.23
CA ALA A 59 4.90 11.82 -13.63
C ALA A 59 4.45 10.54 -14.35
N PRO A 60 3.86 9.53 -13.66
CA PRO A 60 3.07 8.56 -14.40
C PRO A 60 2.00 9.36 -15.16
N PRO A 61 1.71 9.02 -16.43
CA PRO A 61 0.64 9.67 -17.14
C PRO A 61 -0.68 9.43 -16.39
N LEU A 62 -1.75 10.09 -16.85
CA LEU A 62 -3.15 9.83 -16.48
C LEU A 62 -3.41 8.37 -16.12
N LEU A 63 -4.50 8.11 -15.41
CA LEU A 63 -5.12 6.79 -15.22
C LEU A 63 -5.47 6.18 -16.62
N ILE A 64 -4.46 5.89 -17.43
CA ILE A 64 -4.52 5.21 -18.70
C ILE A 64 -4.58 3.77 -18.28
N ILE A 65 -5.80 3.25 -18.26
CA ILE A 65 -6.03 1.82 -18.20
C ILE A 65 -5.46 1.26 -19.52
N THR A 66 -4.15 1.04 -19.56
CA THR A 66 -3.47 0.27 -20.59
C THR A 66 -3.71 -1.19 -20.25
N THR A 67 -4.58 -1.85 -21.00
CA THR A 67 -4.85 -3.27 -20.81
C THR A 67 -3.73 -4.08 -21.45
N THR A 68 -3.04 -4.90 -20.67
CA THR A 68 -2.16 -5.96 -21.18
C THR A 68 -2.92 -7.29 -21.21
N ASP A 69 -2.78 -8.03 -22.32
CA ASP A 69 -3.37 -9.36 -22.48
C ASP A 69 -2.36 -10.42 -22.04
N ILE A 70 -2.79 -11.32 -21.15
CA ILE A 70 -2.00 -12.49 -20.73
C ILE A 70 -2.71 -13.76 -21.23
N LYS A 71 -2.00 -14.57 -22.02
CA LYS A 71 -2.51 -15.83 -22.60
C LYS A 71 -1.65 -17.00 -22.11
N GLY A 72 -2.21 -17.89 -21.29
CA GLY A 72 -1.51 -19.13 -20.88
C GLY A 72 -0.10 -18.92 -20.29
N GLY A 73 0.17 -17.78 -19.65
CA GLY A 73 1.47 -17.44 -19.08
C GLY A 73 2.45 -16.69 -19.98
N GLU A 74 2.09 -16.39 -21.24
CA GLU A 74 2.90 -15.54 -22.13
C GLU A 74 2.34 -14.10 -22.22
N VAL A 75 3.25 -13.12 -22.10
CA VAL A 75 2.97 -11.69 -22.31
C VAL A 75 3.08 -11.39 -23.80
N VAL A 76 1.97 -11.03 -24.45
CA VAL A 76 2.00 -10.60 -25.86
C VAL A 76 2.19 -9.09 -25.93
N ASN A 77 3.36 -8.64 -26.39
CA ASN A 77 3.63 -7.22 -26.69
C ASN A 77 3.04 -6.87 -28.07
N LEU A 78 2.12 -5.92 -28.13
CA LEU A 78 1.68 -5.32 -29.40
C LEU A 78 2.47 -4.01 -29.61
N THR A 79 3.60 -4.09 -30.31
CA THR A 79 4.15 -2.93 -31.02
C THR A 79 3.28 -2.66 -32.25
N SER A 80 2.91 -1.40 -32.41
CA SER A 80 2.12 -0.79 -33.48
C SER A 80 2.28 -1.43 -34.87
N GLY A 81 1.14 -1.73 -35.51
CA GLY A 81 1.01 -1.88 -36.96
C GLY A 81 0.60 -3.28 -37.40
N SER A 82 -0.69 -3.49 -37.64
CA SER A 82 -1.19 -4.46 -38.63
C SER A 82 -2.60 -4.05 -39.10
N PRO A 83 -2.93 -4.33 -40.37
CA PRO A 83 -3.88 -3.53 -41.14
C PRO A 83 -5.34 -3.77 -40.73
N ILE A 84 -6.17 -2.75 -40.97
CA ILE A 84 -7.62 -2.83 -40.91
C ILE A 84 -8.07 -3.90 -41.91
N VAL A 85 -8.44 -5.07 -41.42
CA VAL A 85 -9.18 -6.06 -42.19
C VAL A 85 -10.64 -5.62 -42.17
N PHE A 86 -11.11 -5.04 -43.28
CA PHE A 86 -12.54 -4.81 -43.50
C PHE A 86 -13.24 -6.17 -43.51
N TRP A 87 -14.11 -6.41 -42.53
CA TRP A 87 -15.02 -7.54 -42.57
C TRP A 87 -16.04 -7.30 -43.67
N SER A 88 -15.96 -8.10 -44.73
CA SER A 88 -17.02 -8.26 -45.72
C SER A 88 -18.27 -8.78 -45.01
N ALA A 89 -19.33 -7.97 -44.97
CA ALA A 89 -20.63 -8.40 -44.50
C ALA A 89 -21.27 -9.33 -45.53
N ASN A 90 -21.16 -10.65 -45.31
CA ASN A 90 -22.15 -11.62 -45.73
C ASN A 90 -21.86 -12.97 -45.08
N GLU A 91 -22.45 -13.18 -43.91
CA GLU A 91 -22.85 -14.51 -43.46
C GLU A 91 -23.91 -14.34 -42.37
N THR A 92 -25.14 -14.68 -42.70
CA THR A 92 -26.24 -14.87 -41.74
C THR A 92 -25.95 -16.11 -40.91
N GLN A 93 -25.12 -15.96 -39.88
CA GLN A 93 -25.01 -16.92 -38.79
C GLN A 93 -25.89 -16.43 -37.63
N THR A 94 -26.94 -17.20 -37.35
CA THR A 94 -27.70 -17.12 -36.10
C THR A 94 -26.72 -17.12 -34.90
N PRO A 95 -26.84 -16.19 -33.93
CA PRO A 95 -25.89 -16.13 -32.84
C PRO A 95 -26.12 -17.34 -31.92
N GLU A 96 -25.25 -18.34 -32.04
CA GLU A 96 -25.13 -19.38 -31.01
C GLU A 96 -24.83 -18.68 -29.69
N LYS A 97 -25.71 -18.85 -28.69
CA LYS A 97 -25.49 -18.39 -27.32
C LYS A 97 -24.31 -19.18 -26.74
N LYS A 98 -23.10 -18.68 -26.97
CA LYS A 98 -21.89 -19.21 -26.35
C LYS A 98 -22.04 -19.09 -24.83
N VAL A 99 -22.15 -20.22 -24.13
CA VAL A 99 -22.23 -20.24 -22.67
C VAL A 99 -20.93 -19.64 -22.13
N MET A 100 -21.06 -18.49 -21.48
CA MET A 100 -19.92 -17.71 -20.98
C MET A 100 -19.27 -18.44 -19.81
N GLY A 101 -17.94 -18.64 -19.86
CA GLY A 101 -17.20 -19.25 -18.76
C GLY A 101 -17.16 -18.34 -17.53
N LYS A 102 -16.87 -18.91 -16.35
CA LYS A 102 -16.82 -18.13 -15.09
C LYS A 102 -15.79 -16.98 -15.17
N LEU A 103 -14.61 -17.24 -15.76
CA LEU A 103 -13.60 -16.21 -16.01
C LEU A 103 -14.10 -15.11 -16.96
N ASP A 104 -14.82 -15.49 -18.02
CA ASP A 104 -15.36 -14.53 -18.99
C ASP A 104 -16.36 -13.57 -18.32
N MET A 105 -17.15 -14.05 -17.35
CA MET A 105 -18.06 -13.21 -16.56
C MET A 105 -17.29 -12.18 -15.71
N VAL A 106 -16.19 -12.59 -15.06
CA VAL A 106 -15.33 -11.68 -14.27
C VAL A 106 -14.70 -10.63 -15.20
N GLU A 107 -14.18 -11.03 -16.35
CA GLU A 107 -13.57 -10.12 -17.32
C GLU A 107 -14.58 -9.17 -17.97
N ALA A 108 -15.82 -9.61 -18.20
CA ALA A 108 -16.90 -8.76 -18.68
C ALA A 108 -17.24 -7.66 -17.66
N LYS A 109 -17.33 -8.00 -16.37
CA LYS A 109 -17.56 -7.03 -15.28
C LYS A 109 -16.42 -6.01 -15.17
N LEU A 110 -15.17 -6.46 -15.26
CA LEU A 110 -14.01 -5.56 -15.32
C LEU A 110 -14.08 -4.65 -16.56
N GLY A 111 -14.52 -5.18 -17.71
CA GLY A 111 -14.79 -4.39 -18.92
C GLY A 111 -15.78 -3.26 -18.68
N MET A 112 -16.91 -3.55 -18.03
CA MET A 112 -17.92 -2.54 -17.68
C MET A 112 -17.37 -1.50 -16.70
N ALA A 113 -16.63 -1.91 -15.68
CA ALA A 113 -15.99 -0.99 -14.74
C ALA A 113 -14.99 -0.06 -15.43
N ARG A 114 -14.17 -0.58 -16.36
CA ARG A 114 -13.25 0.24 -17.18
C ARG A 114 -14.00 1.28 -18.01
N ALA A 115 -15.11 0.90 -18.65
CA ALA A 115 -15.93 1.82 -19.44
C ALA A 115 -16.51 2.94 -18.56
N ALA A 116 -17.12 2.56 -17.43
CA ALA A 116 -17.67 3.50 -16.45
C ALA A 116 -16.64 4.51 -15.91
N ILE A 117 -15.41 4.06 -15.62
CA ILE A 117 -14.32 4.92 -15.16
C ILE A 117 -13.89 5.90 -16.26
N ARG A 118 -13.80 5.45 -17.52
CA ARG A 118 -13.46 6.31 -18.67
C ARG A 118 -14.53 7.37 -18.91
N GLU A 119 -15.80 7.01 -18.83
CA GLU A 119 -16.92 7.95 -19.01
C GLU A 119 -16.93 9.07 -17.96
N ALA A 120 -16.45 8.79 -16.74
CA ALA A 120 -16.36 9.80 -15.66
C ALA A 120 -15.42 10.98 -15.99
N LEU A 121 -14.56 10.87 -17.01
CA LEU A 121 -13.77 12.00 -17.51
C LEU A 121 -14.65 13.12 -18.09
N HIS A 122 -15.78 12.75 -18.69
CA HIS A 122 -16.69 13.67 -19.37
C HIS A 122 -18.02 13.85 -18.62
N GLY A 123 -18.30 13.00 -17.64
CA GLY A 123 -19.53 13.03 -16.85
C GLY A 123 -19.57 14.08 -15.72
N ASN A 124 -20.77 14.25 -15.18
CA ASN A 124 -20.98 14.96 -13.93
C ASN A 124 -20.51 14.12 -12.74
N GLN A 125 -20.18 14.80 -11.64
CA GLN A 125 -19.77 14.12 -10.41
C GLN A 125 -20.93 13.25 -9.92
N THR A 126 -20.67 11.97 -9.68
CA THR A 126 -21.64 11.08 -9.03
C THR A 126 -21.95 11.60 -7.64
N SER A 127 -23.22 11.65 -7.26
CA SER A 127 -23.63 11.97 -5.88
C SER A 127 -23.32 10.78 -4.96
N ASP A 128 -22.76 11.06 -3.80
CA ASP A 128 -22.53 10.08 -2.72
C ASP A 128 -22.87 10.76 -1.39
N PHE A 129 -23.67 10.08 -0.56
CA PHE A 129 -24.13 10.60 0.71
C PHE A 129 -23.04 10.62 1.80
N ASP A 130 -21.98 9.83 1.65
CA ASP A 130 -20.91 9.73 2.65
C ASP A 130 -19.72 10.63 2.30
N TYR A 131 -19.06 10.37 1.17
CA TYR A 131 -17.90 11.15 0.77
C TYR A 131 -17.76 11.31 -0.73
N VAL A 132 -17.60 12.56 -1.16
CA VAL A 132 -17.26 12.92 -2.52
C VAL A 132 -15.85 13.52 -2.54
N PRO A 133 -14.84 12.83 -3.10
CA PRO A 133 -13.52 13.40 -3.32
C PRO A 133 -13.62 14.70 -4.13
N MET A 134 -12.99 15.77 -3.66
CA MET A 134 -13.01 17.07 -4.31
C MET A 134 -11.67 17.79 -4.23
N GLY A 135 -11.42 18.62 -5.25
CA GLY A 135 -10.30 19.55 -5.27
C GLY A 135 -8.96 18.93 -5.70
N PRO A 136 -7.90 19.73 -5.68
CA PRO A 136 -6.62 19.42 -6.33
C PRO A 136 -5.72 18.47 -5.51
N VAL A 137 -6.23 17.92 -4.40
CA VAL A 137 -5.56 16.84 -3.67
C VAL A 137 -5.47 15.58 -4.54
N TYR A 138 -6.41 15.41 -5.46
CA TYR A 138 -6.47 14.30 -6.38
C TYR A 138 -6.00 14.72 -7.78
N TRP A 139 -5.40 13.80 -8.54
CA TRP A 139 -5.13 14.03 -9.97
C TRP A 139 -6.41 14.25 -10.76
N ASN A 140 -7.42 13.43 -10.50
CA ASN A 140 -8.77 13.61 -10.99
C ASN A 140 -9.77 13.06 -9.95
N ALA A 141 -10.36 13.97 -9.17
CA ALA A 141 -11.26 13.61 -8.09
C ALA A 141 -12.53 12.89 -8.58
N LYS A 142 -13.01 13.22 -9.79
CA LYS A 142 -14.20 12.60 -10.39
C LYS A 142 -13.95 11.16 -10.78
N VAL A 143 -12.86 10.92 -11.51
CA VAL A 143 -12.45 9.59 -11.94
C VAL A 143 -12.10 8.72 -10.75
N PHE A 144 -11.40 9.27 -9.75
CA PHE A 144 -11.14 8.55 -8.51
C PHE A 144 -12.44 8.13 -7.82
N HIS A 145 -13.38 9.06 -7.65
CA HIS A 145 -14.68 8.75 -7.05
C HIS A 145 -15.39 7.63 -7.83
N ARG A 146 -15.50 7.74 -9.16
CA ARG A 146 -16.16 6.70 -9.95
C ARG A 146 -15.46 5.34 -9.82
N SER A 147 -14.14 5.32 -9.91
CA SER A 147 -13.35 4.10 -9.80
C SER A 147 -13.51 3.43 -8.43
N TYR A 148 -13.60 4.22 -7.36
CA TYR A 148 -13.89 3.72 -6.02
C TYR A 148 -15.29 3.09 -5.93
N MET A 149 -16.31 3.73 -6.51
CA MET A 149 -17.67 3.17 -6.52
C MET A 149 -17.76 1.84 -7.28
N GLU A 150 -17.07 1.73 -8.44
CA GLU A 150 -17.00 0.47 -9.17
C GLU A 150 -16.26 -0.62 -8.38
N MET A 151 -15.21 -0.25 -7.64
CA MET A 151 -14.51 -1.17 -6.73
C MET A 151 -15.46 -1.68 -5.65
N GLU A 152 -16.16 -0.81 -4.93
CA GLU A 152 -17.10 -1.23 -3.87
C GLU A 152 -18.21 -2.13 -4.39
N LYS A 153 -18.69 -1.86 -5.60
CA LYS A 153 -19.74 -2.63 -6.25
C LYS A 153 -19.28 -4.02 -6.69
N GLU A 154 -18.13 -4.11 -7.34
CA GLU A 154 -17.74 -5.33 -8.05
C GLU A 154 -16.64 -6.13 -7.34
N LEU A 155 -15.68 -5.50 -6.66
CA LEU A 155 -14.46 -6.16 -6.18
C LEU A 155 -14.80 -7.34 -5.25
N LYS A 156 -14.21 -8.48 -5.58
CA LYS A 156 -14.21 -9.71 -4.77
C LYS A 156 -12.81 -10.26 -4.71
N ILE A 157 -12.38 -10.60 -3.51
CA ILE A 157 -11.04 -11.11 -3.22
C ILE A 157 -11.18 -12.47 -2.57
N TYR A 158 -10.57 -13.49 -3.17
CA TYR A 158 -10.41 -14.78 -2.52
C TYR A 158 -9.15 -14.74 -1.67
N VAL A 159 -9.24 -15.13 -0.40
CA VAL A 159 -8.09 -15.28 0.49
C VAL A 159 -7.79 -16.76 0.55
N TYR A 160 -6.58 -17.18 0.14
CA TYR A 160 -6.16 -18.57 0.28
C TYR A 160 -6.22 -19.00 1.74
N GLU A 161 -6.62 -20.25 2.00
CA GLU A 161 -6.79 -20.77 3.36
C GLU A 161 -5.56 -21.54 3.85
N GLU A 162 -4.59 -21.79 2.95
CA GLU A 162 -3.37 -22.50 3.25
C GLU A 162 -2.40 -21.65 4.06
N GLY A 163 -1.63 -22.35 4.90
CA GLY A 163 -0.59 -21.78 5.73
C GLY A 163 -1.11 -21.54 7.15
N GLU A 164 -0.21 -21.67 8.12
CA GLU A 164 -0.55 -21.50 9.54
C GLU A 164 0.16 -20.27 10.12
N PRO A 165 -0.42 -19.65 11.15
CA PRO A 165 0.30 -18.69 11.98
C PRO A 165 1.58 -19.30 12.57
N PRO A 166 2.61 -18.48 12.85
CA PRO A 166 2.59 -17.03 12.81
C PRO A 166 2.96 -16.40 11.45
N VAL A 167 3.34 -17.21 10.45
CA VAL A 167 3.80 -16.72 9.13
C VAL A 167 2.64 -16.34 8.22
N PHE A 168 1.59 -17.15 8.21
CA PHE A 168 0.40 -16.94 7.39
C PHE A 168 -0.79 -16.56 8.26
N HIS A 169 -1.75 -15.85 7.69
CA HIS A 169 -2.98 -15.38 8.35
C HIS A 169 -2.76 -14.55 9.62
N ASN A 170 -1.53 -14.08 9.84
CA ASN A 170 -1.13 -13.31 11.00
C ASN A 170 -0.01 -12.34 10.62
N GLY A 171 0.17 -11.30 11.44
CA GLY A 171 1.24 -10.33 11.28
C GLY A 171 1.22 -9.30 12.40
N PRO A 172 2.24 -8.43 12.47
CA PRO A 172 2.26 -7.35 13.44
C PRO A 172 1.13 -6.34 13.16
N CYS A 173 0.32 -6.03 14.16
CA CYS A 173 -0.70 -4.97 14.11
C CYS A 173 -0.27 -3.68 14.83
N LYS A 174 0.99 -3.64 15.31
CA LYS A 174 1.57 -2.53 16.08
C LYS A 174 2.92 -2.12 15.49
N SER A 175 3.43 -0.99 15.97
CA SER A 175 4.71 -0.41 15.56
C SER A 175 4.75 -0.06 14.06
N ILE A 176 5.95 0.00 13.45
CA ILE A 176 6.20 0.48 12.09
C ILE A 176 5.65 -0.45 10.99
N TYR A 177 5.62 -1.75 11.23
CA TYR A 177 5.12 -2.75 10.27
C TYR A 177 3.66 -3.13 10.49
N ALA A 178 2.93 -2.34 11.29
CA ALA A 178 1.55 -2.61 11.68
C ALA A 178 0.62 -2.87 10.49
N MET A 179 0.90 -2.31 9.32
CA MET A 179 0.04 -2.45 8.15
C MET A 179 -0.04 -3.88 7.60
N GLU A 180 0.98 -4.73 7.82
CA GLU A 180 0.89 -6.14 7.41
C GLU A 180 -0.21 -6.87 8.18
N GLY A 181 -0.12 -6.90 9.51
CA GLY A 181 -1.11 -7.58 10.35
C GLY A 181 -2.49 -6.93 10.26
N ASN A 182 -2.56 -5.59 10.26
CA ASN A 182 -3.85 -4.89 10.14
C ASN A 182 -4.55 -5.22 8.82
N PHE A 183 -3.83 -5.26 7.70
CA PHE A 183 -4.46 -5.59 6.42
C PHE A 183 -4.90 -7.06 6.36
N ILE A 184 -4.03 -7.99 6.76
CA ILE A 184 -4.35 -9.43 6.78
C ILE A 184 -5.60 -9.68 7.65
N TYR A 185 -5.61 -9.15 8.88
CA TYR A 185 -6.74 -9.31 9.80
C TYR A 185 -8.05 -8.76 9.22
N GLN A 186 -8.02 -7.58 8.59
CA GLN A 186 -9.22 -6.99 8.01
C GLN A 186 -9.70 -7.75 6.78
N MET A 187 -8.80 -8.31 5.97
CA MET A 187 -9.16 -9.13 4.82
C MET A 187 -9.96 -10.38 5.20
N GLU A 188 -9.72 -10.96 6.37
CA GLU A 188 -10.45 -12.16 6.84
C GLU A 188 -11.96 -11.91 7.02
N SER A 189 -12.37 -10.70 7.39
CA SER A 189 -13.77 -10.36 7.70
C SER A 189 -14.39 -9.29 6.80
N SER A 190 -13.61 -8.82 5.82
CA SER A 190 -14.00 -7.74 4.91
C SER A 190 -15.18 -8.14 3.99
N PRO A 191 -16.09 -7.20 3.65
CA PRO A 191 -17.16 -7.42 2.68
C PRO A 191 -16.64 -7.64 1.23
N PHE A 192 -15.37 -7.34 0.99
CA PHE A 192 -14.69 -7.64 -0.27
C PHE A 192 -14.27 -9.11 -0.36
N ARG A 193 -14.21 -9.85 0.76
CA ARG A 193 -13.85 -11.27 0.74
C ARG A 193 -14.96 -12.10 0.08
N THR A 194 -14.56 -13.06 -0.75
CA THR A 194 -15.43 -14.13 -1.25
C THR A 194 -14.87 -15.48 -0.82
N ARG A 195 -15.76 -16.42 -0.45
CA ARG A 195 -15.41 -17.85 -0.27
C ARG A 195 -15.54 -18.65 -1.57
N ASP A 196 -16.16 -18.05 -2.58
CA ASP A 196 -16.27 -18.63 -3.92
C ASP A 196 -15.13 -18.07 -4.77
N PRO A 197 -14.08 -18.86 -5.06
CA PRO A 197 -12.93 -18.41 -5.81
C PRO A 197 -13.23 -18.12 -7.29
N ASP A 198 -14.35 -18.61 -7.84
CA ASP A 198 -14.73 -18.32 -9.23
C ASP A 198 -15.31 -16.92 -9.41
N LYS A 199 -15.74 -16.30 -8.30
CA LYS A 199 -16.21 -14.90 -8.28
C LYS A 199 -15.08 -13.91 -8.03
N ALA A 200 -13.87 -14.39 -7.73
CA ALA A 200 -12.76 -13.55 -7.32
C ALA A 200 -12.16 -12.79 -8.51
N HIS A 201 -11.90 -11.51 -8.28
CA HIS A 201 -11.13 -10.66 -9.19
C HIS A 201 -9.64 -10.73 -8.84
N ILE A 202 -9.31 -10.89 -7.56
CA ILE A 202 -7.96 -10.93 -7.00
C ILE A 202 -7.86 -12.12 -6.03
N TYR A 203 -6.70 -12.76 -5.98
CA TYR A 203 -6.37 -13.82 -5.03
C TYR A 203 -5.31 -13.31 -4.05
N PHE A 204 -5.68 -13.13 -2.79
CA PHE A 204 -4.78 -12.61 -1.76
C PHE A 204 -3.95 -13.72 -1.15
N LEU A 205 -2.64 -13.47 -1.03
CA LEU A 205 -1.67 -14.32 -0.36
C LEU A 205 -1.49 -13.80 1.09
N PRO A 206 -2.06 -14.45 2.11
CA PRO A 206 -2.10 -13.97 3.50
C PRO A 206 -0.78 -14.20 4.24
N LEU A 207 0.36 -13.84 3.64
CA LEU A 207 1.68 -14.00 4.25
C LEU A 207 2.17 -12.70 4.89
N SER A 208 2.88 -12.81 6.01
CA SER A 208 3.57 -11.69 6.64
C SER A 208 5.08 -11.81 6.43
N VAL A 209 5.65 -10.86 5.69
CA VAL A 209 7.10 -10.80 5.50
C VAL A 209 7.78 -10.51 6.83
N THR A 210 7.19 -9.69 7.70
CA THR A 210 7.71 -9.45 9.05
C THR A 210 7.77 -10.74 9.86
N ALA A 211 6.75 -11.60 9.76
CA ALA A 211 6.74 -12.89 10.43
C ALA A 211 7.81 -13.84 9.85
N ILE A 212 7.99 -13.87 8.53
CA ILE A 212 9.09 -14.62 7.90
C ILE A 212 10.44 -14.16 8.46
N VAL A 213 10.68 -12.85 8.52
CA VAL A 213 11.93 -12.30 9.07
C VAL A 213 12.08 -12.61 10.56
N HIS A 214 11.01 -12.60 11.33
CA HIS A 214 11.09 -12.86 12.76
C HIS A 214 11.34 -14.33 13.11
N PHE A 215 10.64 -15.25 12.44
CA PHE A 215 10.60 -16.66 12.80
C PHE A 215 11.51 -17.56 11.97
N ILE A 216 11.85 -17.16 10.73
CA ILE A 216 12.58 -18.00 9.78
C ILE A 216 14.01 -17.50 9.53
N TYR A 217 14.27 -16.21 9.70
CA TYR A 217 15.61 -15.67 9.50
C TYR A 217 16.62 -16.23 10.52
N ASP A 218 17.60 -16.96 10.02
CA ASP A 218 18.69 -17.47 10.85
C ASP A 218 19.82 -16.43 10.97
N ARG A 219 19.87 -15.77 12.12
CA ARG A 219 20.91 -14.80 12.48
C ARG A 219 22.30 -15.42 12.69
N THR A 220 22.36 -16.73 12.91
CA THR A 220 23.60 -17.45 13.19
C THR A 220 24.30 -17.90 11.91
N SER A 221 23.55 -17.99 10.80
CA SER A 221 24.11 -18.27 9.49
C SER A 221 25.02 -17.13 9.01
N ARG A 222 26.33 -17.39 9.02
CA ARG A 222 27.35 -16.51 8.44
C ARG A 222 27.44 -16.63 6.91
N SER A 223 26.55 -17.40 6.29
CA SER A 223 26.60 -17.66 4.85
C SER A 223 25.91 -16.54 4.05
N ARG A 224 26.31 -16.41 2.78
CA ARG A 224 25.61 -15.56 1.79
C ARG A 224 24.18 -16.05 1.50
N GLU A 225 23.78 -17.21 2.02
CA GLU A 225 22.50 -17.86 1.79
C GLU A 225 21.46 -17.57 2.89
N HIS A 226 21.66 -16.57 3.74
CA HIS A 226 20.70 -16.22 4.79
C HIS A 226 19.28 -15.90 4.28
N TRP A 227 19.14 -15.56 2.99
CA TRP A 227 17.84 -15.41 2.32
C TRP A 227 17.13 -16.73 2.03
N LEU A 228 17.87 -17.82 1.91
CA LEU A 228 17.38 -19.07 1.34
C LEU A 228 16.23 -19.69 2.16
N PRO A 229 16.26 -19.77 3.51
CA PRO A 229 15.13 -20.28 4.27
C PRO A 229 13.85 -19.47 4.07
N MET A 230 13.96 -18.14 4.04
CA MET A 230 12.84 -17.23 3.84
C MET A 230 12.27 -17.33 2.42
N LYS A 231 13.14 -17.37 1.40
CA LYS A 231 12.73 -17.55 0.00
C LYS A 231 12.11 -18.93 -0.24
N ARG A 232 12.64 -20.00 0.36
CA ARG A 232 12.06 -21.35 0.30
C ARG A 232 10.67 -21.38 0.92
N THR A 233 10.48 -20.76 2.09
CA THR A 233 9.16 -20.66 2.74
C THR A 233 8.10 -20.08 1.80
N LEU A 234 8.43 -18.96 1.11
CA LEU A 234 7.51 -18.37 0.13
C LEU A 234 7.34 -19.27 -1.11
N SER A 235 8.44 -19.86 -1.60
CA SER A 235 8.43 -20.71 -2.78
C SER A 235 7.55 -21.93 -2.59
N ASP A 236 7.75 -22.66 -1.49
CA ASP A 236 7.00 -23.86 -1.14
C ASP A 236 5.50 -23.55 -0.96
N TYR A 237 5.18 -22.40 -0.36
CA TYR A 237 3.80 -21.94 -0.23
C TYR A 237 3.12 -21.76 -1.58
N ILE A 238 3.75 -21.05 -2.51
CA ILE A 238 3.18 -20.83 -3.84
C ILE A 238 3.09 -22.13 -4.64
N HIS A 239 4.09 -23.03 -4.55
CA HIS A 239 4.01 -24.36 -5.19
C HIS A 239 2.84 -25.20 -4.64
N LEU A 240 2.57 -25.12 -3.33
CA LEU A 240 1.38 -25.73 -2.73
C LEU A 240 0.10 -25.14 -3.33
N LEU A 241 -0.01 -23.81 -3.44
CA LEU A 241 -1.19 -23.17 -4.03
C LEU A 241 -1.38 -23.53 -5.51
N ALA A 242 -0.29 -23.54 -6.28
CA ALA A 242 -0.29 -23.85 -7.71
C ALA A 242 -0.62 -25.31 -8.01
N SER A 243 -0.28 -26.23 -7.10
CA SER A 243 -0.65 -27.65 -7.22
C SER A 243 -2.08 -27.92 -6.77
N LYS A 244 -2.57 -27.21 -5.75
CA LYS A 244 -3.92 -27.41 -5.18
C LYS A 244 -5.02 -26.69 -5.97
N TYR A 245 -4.73 -25.53 -6.54
CA TYR A 245 -5.73 -24.68 -7.21
C TYR A 245 -5.34 -24.32 -8.64
N PRO A 246 -6.32 -24.16 -9.55
CA PRO A 246 -6.03 -23.79 -10.93
C PRO A 246 -5.64 -22.31 -11.08
N TYR A 247 -5.91 -21.47 -10.07
CA TYR A 247 -5.92 -20.01 -10.22
C TYR A 247 -4.53 -19.39 -10.40
N TRP A 248 -3.52 -19.90 -9.69
CA TRP A 248 -2.13 -19.45 -9.88
C TRP A 248 -1.67 -19.72 -11.31
N ASN A 249 -1.85 -20.95 -11.78
CA ASN A 249 -1.41 -21.38 -13.12
C ASN A 249 -2.22 -20.70 -14.23
N ARG A 250 -3.50 -20.39 -13.99
CA ARG A 250 -4.37 -19.70 -14.97
C ARG A 250 -3.84 -18.32 -15.34
N SER A 251 -3.31 -17.57 -14.36
CA SER A 251 -2.87 -16.19 -14.56
C SER A 251 -1.35 -16.03 -14.50
N SER A 252 -0.60 -17.11 -14.24
CA SER A 252 0.82 -17.06 -13.86
C SER A 252 1.06 -16.03 -12.76
N GLY A 253 0.18 -16.01 -11.76
CA GLY A 253 0.22 -15.09 -10.63
C GLY A 253 -0.27 -13.66 -10.91
N ALA A 254 -0.69 -13.29 -12.12
CA ALA A 254 -0.99 -11.90 -12.48
C ALA A 254 -2.20 -11.28 -11.76
N ASP A 255 -3.14 -12.10 -11.26
CA ASP A 255 -4.27 -11.67 -10.43
C ASP A 255 -4.06 -11.97 -8.93
N HIS A 256 -2.82 -12.30 -8.53
CA HIS A 256 -2.45 -12.55 -7.13
C HIS A 256 -1.89 -11.29 -6.48
N PHE A 257 -2.26 -11.08 -5.21
CA PHE A 257 -1.86 -9.93 -4.42
C PHE A 257 -1.09 -10.37 -3.17
N MET A 258 0.12 -9.84 -2.98
CA MET A 258 0.85 -9.92 -1.72
C MET A 258 1.00 -8.53 -1.10
N LEU A 259 1.14 -8.46 0.22
CA LEU A 259 1.41 -7.21 0.93
C LEU A 259 2.60 -7.38 1.87
N ALA A 260 3.58 -6.47 1.78
CA ALA A 260 4.73 -6.43 2.67
C ALA A 260 5.14 -4.99 2.98
N CYS A 261 5.25 -4.68 4.26
CA CYS A 261 5.79 -3.41 4.73
C CYS A 261 7.21 -3.49 5.27
N HIS A 262 7.69 -4.68 5.62
CA HIS A 262 9.11 -4.88 5.87
C HIS A 262 9.93 -4.51 4.63
N ASP A 263 11.09 -3.90 4.83
CA ASP A 263 12.04 -3.50 3.78
C ASP A 263 12.55 -4.67 2.92
N TRP A 264 12.43 -5.92 3.40
CA TRP A 264 12.84 -7.14 2.70
C TRP A 264 11.76 -7.70 1.76
N GLY A 265 10.57 -7.12 1.75
CA GLY A 265 9.47 -7.53 0.85
C GLY A 265 9.88 -7.62 -0.62
N PRO A 266 10.57 -6.62 -1.20
CA PRO A 266 11.08 -6.69 -2.57
C PRO A 266 12.00 -7.89 -2.82
N GLU A 267 12.94 -8.17 -1.91
CA GLU A 267 13.92 -9.26 -2.06
C GLU A 267 13.27 -10.63 -1.90
N ILE A 268 12.38 -10.79 -0.91
CA ILE A 268 11.64 -12.04 -0.69
C ILE A 268 10.71 -12.33 -1.87
N SER A 269 10.09 -11.32 -2.48
CA SER A 269 9.25 -11.51 -3.67
C SER A 269 10.00 -12.07 -4.89
N LYS A 270 11.35 -11.97 -4.92
CA LYS A 270 12.19 -12.58 -5.97
C LYS A 270 12.37 -14.10 -5.80
N ALA A 271 11.80 -14.71 -4.76
CA ALA A 271 11.84 -16.16 -4.59
C ALA A 271 11.21 -16.92 -5.76
N ILE A 272 10.19 -16.33 -6.38
CA ILE A 272 9.50 -16.88 -7.55
C ILE A 272 9.45 -15.80 -8.65
N PRO A 273 9.93 -16.08 -9.87
CA PRO A 273 9.91 -15.13 -10.98
C PRO A 273 8.52 -14.56 -11.27
N GLU A 274 7.48 -15.39 -11.30
CA GLU A 274 6.08 -15.01 -11.58
C GLU A 274 5.53 -14.07 -10.51
N LEU A 275 5.85 -14.31 -9.23
CA LEU A 275 5.45 -13.42 -8.13
C LEU A 275 6.10 -12.03 -8.29
N PHE A 276 7.38 -11.99 -8.65
CA PHE A 276 8.10 -10.74 -8.86
C PHE A 276 7.59 -9.99 -10.11
N GLN A 277 7.43 -10.71 -11.22
CA GLN A 277 7.22 -10.14 -12.55
C GLN A 277 5.75 -9.86 -12.86
N ASN A 278 4.83 -10.72 -12.41
CA ASN A 278 3.43 -10.72 -12.83
C ASN A 278 2.48 -10.28 -11.71
N SER A 279 2.68 -10.78 -10.49
CA SER A 279 1.75 -10.52 -9.38
C SER A 279 1.72 -9.07 -8.93
N ILE A 280 0.60 -8.68 -8.33
CA ILE A 280 0.41 -7.38 -7.70
C ILE A 280 1.14 -7.41 -6.35
N ARG A 281 2.20 -6.61 -6.21
CA ARG A 281 2.93 -6.52 -4.93
C ARG A 281 2.62 -5.20 -4.25
N GLY A 282 1.97 -5.27 -3.11
CA GLY A 282 1.80 -4.15 -2.19
C GLY A 282 3.04 -4.01 -1.32
N LEU A 283 3.80 -2.92 -1.49
CA LEU A 283 5.09 -2.73 -0.83
C LEU A 283 5.13 -1.37 -0.13
N CYS A 284 5.52 -1.34 1.15
CA CYS A 284 5.91 -0.08 1.78
C CYS A 284 7.22 0.46 1.18
N ASN A 285 8.23 -0.41 1.00
CA ASN A 285 9.48 -0.09 0.31
C ASN A 285 9.29 0.01 -1.22
N ALA A 286 8.58 1.05 -1.66
CA ALA A 286 8.22 1.29 -3.06
C ALA A 286 9.35 1.99 -3.86
N ASN A 287 10.51 1.33 -3.95
CA ASN A 287 11.71 1.85 -4.59
C ASN A 287 11.85 1.36 -6.04
N THR A 288 11.80 2.27 -7.03
CA THR A 288 11.91 1.89 -8.44
C THR A 288 13.29 1.35 -8.82
N SER A 289 14.36 1.70 -8.09
CA SER A 289 15.70 1.13 -8.35
C SER A 289 15.86 -0.30 -7.83
N GLU A 290 14.97 -0.76 -6.94
CA GLU A 290 14.95 -2.13 -6.39
C GLU A 290 13.92 -3.04 -7.10
N GLY A 291 13.37 -2.57 -8.22
CA GLY A 291 12.44 -3.32 -9.04
C GLY A 291 10.96 -3.12 -8.70
N PHE A 292 10.61 -2.10 -7.93
CA PHE A 292 9.21 -1.64 -7.82
C PHE A 292 8.74 -1.07 -9.17
N ARG A 293 7.59 -1.51 -9.66
CA ARG A 293 7.00 -1.13 -10.94
C ARG A 293 5.65 -0.44 -10.71
N PRO A 294 5.54 0.91 -10.80
CA PRO A 294 4.31 1.62 -10.48
C PRO A 294 3.06 1.14 -11.22
N TRP A 295 3.21 0.67 -12.46
CA TRP A 295 2.08 0.18 -13.27
C TRP A 295 1.52 -1.18 -12.79
N LYS A 296 2.28 -1.94 -11.99
CA LYS A 296 1.96 -3.31 -11.51
C LYS A 296 1.93 -3.46 -9.99
N ASP A 297 2.78 -2.75 -9.29
CA ASP A 297 2.93 -2.82 -7.84
C ASP A 297 2.14 -1.67 -7.19
N VAL A 298 1.82 -1.85 -5.91
CA VAL A 298 1.06 -0.90 -5.09
C VAL A 298 1.98 -0.31 -4.04
N SER A 299 2.10 1.02 -4.00
CA SER A 299 2.84 1.71 -2.93
C SER A 299 1.94 1.86 -1.71
N ILE A 300 2.39 1.30 -0.59
CA ILE A 300 1.65 1.25 0.68
C ILE A 300 2.30 2.22 1.67
N PRO A 301 1.51 2.95 2.48
CA PRO A 301 2.09 3.78 3.52
C PRO A 301 2.64 2.92 4.66
N GLU A 302 3.86 3.22 5.07
CA GLU A 302 4.38 2.77 6.36
C GLU A 302 3.70 3.61 7.46
N ILE A 303 3.02 2.95 8.40
CA ILE A 303 2.27 3.64 9.47
C ILE A 303 2.72 3.10 10.81
N LEU A 304 3.35 3.97 11.61
CA LEU A 304 3.67 3.69 12.99
C LEU A 304 2.41 3.73 13.86
N LEU A 305 2.03 2.58 14.42
CA LEU A 305 0.96 2.45 15.42
C LEU A 305 1.54 1.97 16.76
N PRO A 306 2.02 2.87 17.65
CA PRO A 306 2.76 2.47 18.85
C PRO A 306 2.03 1.43 19.72
N GLY A 307 0.75 1.67 20.01
CA GLY A 307 -0.11 0.73 20.76
C GLY A 307 -1.04 -0.11 19.88
N GLY A 308 -0.86 -0.11 18.55
CA GLY A 308 -1.85 -0.65 17.61
C GLY A 308 -3.11 0.21 17.47
N THR A 309 -3.04 1.48 17.89
CA THR A 309 -4.17 2.42 17.85
C THR A 309 -3.70 3.77 17.33
N MET A 310 -4.66 4.49 16.76
CA MET A 310 -4.53 5.87 16.30
C MET A 310 -4.65 6.92 17.43
N HIS A 311 -4.93 6.47 18.65
CA HIS A 311 -5.16 7.36 19.80
C HIS A 311 -3.97 8.30 20.04
N GLY A 312 -4.25 9.60 20.11
CA GLY A 312 -3.23 10.62 20.37
C GLY A 312 -2.28 10.92 19.20
N LEU A 313 -2.43 10.29 18.02
CA LEU A 313 -1.59 10.57 16.85
C LEU A 313 -2.10 11.80 16.08
N ILE A 314 -3.42 11.89 15.91
CA ILE A 314 -4.07 12.94 15.10
C ILE A 314 -4.20 14.24 15.90
N GLY A 315 -3.86 15.36 15.25
CA GLY A 315 -4.14 16.71 15.76
C GLY A 315 -2.89 17.60 15.81
N GLY A 316 -3.10 18.89 16.02
CA GLY A 316 -2.02 19.86 16.08
C GLY A 316 -2.57 21.28 16.05
N PRO A 317 -1.74 22.28 16.37
CA PRO A 317 -2.13 23.67 16.39
C PRO A 317 -2.40 24.21 14.98
N SER A 318 -3.08 25.37 14.93
CA SER A 318 -3.30 26.16 13.71
C SER A 318 -1.98 26.59 13.07
N PRO A 319 -1.97 26.90 11.75
CA PRO A 319 -0.75 27.34 11.05
C PRO A 319 0.02 28.46 11.77
N SER A 320 -0.69 29.41 12.38
CA SER A 320 -0.13 30.58 13.08
C SER A 320 0.56 30.26 14.41
N ARG A 321 0.27 29.10 15.02
CA ARG A 321 0.80 28.68 16.32
C ARG A 321 1.97 27.69 16.20
N ARG A 322 2.54 27.57 15.00
CA ARG A 322 3.69 26.71 14.70
C ARG A 322 4.94 27.57 14.60
N SER A 323 5.76 27.51 15.63
CA SER A 323 6.94 28.36 15.79
C SER A 323 8.19 27.80 15.11
N ILE A 324 8.28 26.49 14.88
CA ILE A 324 9.45 25.85 14.26
C ILE A 324 9.25 25.83 12.74
N LEU A 325 10.22 26.28 11.96
CA LEU A 325 10.12 26.24 10.49
C LEU A 325 10.12 24.78 10.02
N ALA A 326 11.18 24.03 10.34
CA ALA A 326 11.32 22.64 9.92
C ALA A 326 11.84 21.76 11.05
N PHE A 327 11.43 20.49 11.07
CA PHE A 327 11.88 19.55 12.09
C PHE A 327 12.21 18.16 11.52
N PHE A 328 13.27 17.56 12.07
CA PHE A 328 13.62 16.16 11.91
C PHE A 328 14.21 15.61 13.21
N ALA A 329 13.82 14.39 13.57
CA ALA A 329 14.54 13.61 14.57
C ALA A 329 14.72 12.17 14.11
N GLY A 330 15.96 11.68 14.03
CA GLY A 330 16.23 10.30 13.63
C GLY A 330 17.72 9.95 13.54
N GLY A 331 18.03 8.68 13.79
CA GLY A 331 19.39 8.15 13.76
C GLY A 331 20.05 8.13 12.38
N LEU A 332 21.36 7.85 12.37
CA LEU A 332 22.15 7.59 11.16
C LEU A 332 21.65 6.33 10.46
N HIS A 333 20.92 6.51 9.36
CA HIS A 333 20.27 5.42 8.65
C HIS A 333 20.15 5.76 7.17
N GLY A 334 20.61 4.87 6.29
CA GLY A 334 20.61 5.11 4.85
C GLY A 334 21.56 6.22 4.37
N PRO A 335 21.55 6.52 3.06
CA PRO A 335 22.50 7.47 2.45
C PRO A 335 22.11 8.95 2.64
N ILE A 336 20.83 9.25 2.90
CA ILE A 336 20.32 10.65 2.95
C ILE A 336 20.44 11.26 4.34
N ARG A 337 20.10 10.51 5.41
CA ARG A 337 20.10 11.05 6.78
C ARG A 337 21.46 11.56 7.26
N PRO A 338 22.61 10.92 6.93
CA PRO A 338 23.93 11.47 7.24
C PRO A 338 24.13 12.87 6.69
N LYS A 339 23.71 13.14 5.44
CA LYS A 339 23.82 14.48 4.83
C LYS A 339 22.98 15.52 5.57
N ILE A 340 21.76 15.15 6.00
CA ILE A 340 20.89 16.05 6.77
C ILE A 340 21.49 16.37 8.14
N LEU A 341 21.96 15.34 8.85
CA LEU A 341 22.58 15.53 10.16
C LEU A 341 23.86 16.36 10.04
N GLU A 342 24.71 16.05 9.05
CA GLU A 342 25.92 16.82 8.78
C GLU A 342 25.63 18.31 8.54
N HIS A 343 24.59 18.65 7.79
CA HIS A 343 24.29 20.05 7.47
C HIS A 343 23.51 20.80 8.55
N TRP A 344 22.61 20.13 9.26
CA TRP A 344 21.60 20.81 10.08
C TRP A 344 21.57 20.40 11.56
N GLU A 345 22.23 19.31 11.97
CA GLU A 345 22.15 18.82 13.36
C GLU A 345 22.62 19.88 14.37
N ASN A 346 21.66 20.41 15.13
CA ASN A 346 21.87 21.49 16.12
C ASN A 346 22.60 22.73 15.56
N LYS A 347 22.37 23.08 14.28
CA LYS A 347 23.08 24.19 13.59
C LYS A 347 22.22 25.42 13.31
N ASP A 348 20.90 25.34 13.46
CA ASP A 348 19.96 26.43 13.15
C ASP A 348 18.77 26.40 14.13
N GLU A 349 18.26 27.58 14.50
CA GLU A 349 17.15 27.71 15.47
C GLU A 349 15.77 27.38 14.86
N ASP A 350 15.61 27.63 13.56
CA ASP A 350 14.36 27.45 12.81
C ASP A 350 14.28 26.04 12.20
N ILE A 351 15.42 25.49 11.77
CA ILE A 351 15.56 24.11 11.28
C ILE A 351 16.11 23.22 12.38
N GLN A 352 15.20 22.58 13.11
CA GLN A 352 15.55 21.76 14.26
C GLN A 352 15.75 20.30 13.84
N VAL A 353 17.01 19.93 13.72
CA VAL A 353 17.46 18.59 13.34
C VAL A 353 18.20 17.95 14.51
N HIS A 354 17.76 16.75 14.91
CA HIS A 354 18.38 16.00 16.01
C HIS A 354 18.57 14.53 15.66
N ARG A 355 19.69 13.92 16.06
CA ARG A 355 19.81 12.46 16.02
C ARG A 355 18.94 11.78 17.06
N TYR A 356 18.99 12.30 18.29
CA TYR A 356 18.17 11.88 19.41
C TYR A 356 17.62 13.12 20.11
N LEU A 357 16.35 13.10 20.49
CA LEU A 357 15.75 14.20 21.22
C LEU A 357 16.27 14.23 22.67
N PRO A 358 16.45 15.43 23.25
CA PRO A 358 16.76 15.56 24.67
C PRO A 358 15.70 14.90 25.55
N LYS A 359 16.10 14.45 26.74
CA LYS A 359 15.19 13.84 27.71
C LYS A 359 14.05 14.82 28.06
N GLY A 360 12.81 14.33 28.04
CA GLY A 360 11.61 15.12 28.33
C GLY A 360 11.02 15.88 27.13
N VAL A 361 11.71 15.91 25.98
CA VAL A 361 11.18 16.51 24.75
C VAL A 361 10.29 15.51 24.01
N SER A 362 9.03 15.87 23.81
CA SER A 362 8.07 15.04 23.09
C SER A 362 8.27 15.12 21.58
N TYR A 363 8.57 13.99 20.93
CA TYR A 363 8.68 13.88 19.47
C TYR A 363 7.43 14.39 18.73
N TYR A 364 6.24 13.89 19.09
CA TYR A 364 4.99 14.36 18.51
C TYR A 364 4.68 15.82 18.89
N GLY A 365 5.17 16.29 20.04
CA GLY A 365 5.13 17.70 20.41
C GLY A 365 5.91 18.58 19.44
N MET A 366 7.10 18.15 19.03
CA MET A 366 7.93 18.84 18.03
C MET A 366 7.24 18.86 16.67
N LEU A 367 6.81 17.70 16.15
CA LEU A 367 6.06 17.62 14.88
C LEU A 367 4.86 18.56 14.83
N ARG A 368 4.11 18.68 15.94
CA ARG A 368 2.95 19.59 16.04
C ARG A 368 3.34 21.06 16.04
N LYS A 369 4.51 21.42 16.59
CA LYS A 369 5.02 22.80 16.61
C LYS A 369 5.69 23.22 15.30
N SER A 370 6.01 22.28 14.42
CA SER A 370 6.70 22.55 13.15
C SER A 370 5.76 22.85 11.99
N LYS A 371 6.14 23.79 11.13
CA LYS A 371 5.43 24.04 9.86
C LYS A 371 5.68 22.91 8.86
N PHE A 372 6.95 22.54 8.71
CA PHE A 372 7.44 21.52 7.80
C PHE A 372 8.11 20.36 8.54
N CYS A 373 7.87 19.13 8.08
CA CYS A 373 8.43 17.92 8.69
C CYS A 373 9.27 17.18 7.67
N ILE A 374 10.58 17.11 7.92
CA ILE A 374 11.54 16.53 6.97
C ILE A 374 11.43 15.01 7.02
N CYS A 375 11.16 14.40 5.87
CA CYS A 375 10.86 12.98 5.71
C CYS A 375 11.92 12.33 4.77
N PRO A 376 13.19 12.22 5.20
CA PRO A 376 14.22 11.60 4.37
C PRO A 376 14.07 10.09 4.31
N SER A 377 14.51 9.48 3.20
CA SER A 377 14.65 8.02 3.14
C SER A 377 15.71 7.48 4.11
N GLY A 378 15.50 6.24 4.55
CA GLY A 378 16.47 5.41 5.26
C GLY A 378 17.24 4.52 4.29
N TYR A 379 17.49 3.27 4.67
CA TYR A 379 17.99 2.25 3.73
C TYR A 379 16.85 1.85 2.79
N GLU A 380 15.66 1.71 3.36
CA GLU A 380 14.36 1.74 2.72
C GLU A 380 13.94 3.17 2.34
N VAL A 381 13.20 3.28 1.24
CA VAL A 381 12.65 4.59 0.81
C VAL A 381 11.38 4.99 1.55
N ALA A 382 10.73 4.04 2.25
CA ALA A 382 9.57 4.31 3.09
C ALA A 382 9.96 5.14 4.33
N SER A 383 8.98 5.81 4.94
CA SER A 383 9.16 6.38 6.28
C SER A 383 7.81 6.65 6.91
N PRO A 384 7.57 6.23 8.18
CA PRO A 384 6.32 6.51 8.86
C PRO A 384 6.10 8.01 9.06
N ARG A 385 7.19 8.79 9.05
CA ARG A 385 7.18 10.24 9.25
C ARG A 385 6.34 10.99 8.23
N MET A 386 6.18 10.45 7.02
CA MET A 386 5.29 11.04 6.03
C MET A 386 3.85 11.07 6.53
N VAL A 387 3.41 9.96 7.13
CA VAL A 387 2.06 9.82 7.67
C VAL A 387 1.93 10.54 9.01
N GLU A 388 2.95 10.48 9.88
CA GLU A 388 2.98 11.24 11.14
C GLU A 388 2.87 12.75 10.90
N ALA A 389 3.51 13.27 9.84
CA ALA A 389 3.39 14.67 9.44
C ALA A 389 1.94 15.01 9.06
N LEU A 390 1.28 14.18 8.25
CA LEU A 390 -0.14 14.37 7.91
C LEU A 390 -1.04 14.31 9.16
N TYR A 391 -0.81 13.35 10.06
CA TYR A 391 -1.55 13.21 11.33
C TYR A 391 -1.45 14.44 12.21
N THR A 392 -0.24 14.98 12.33
CA THR A 392 0.04 16.14 13.16
C THR A 392 -0.29 17.46 12.48
N GLY A 393 -0.67 17.46 11.19
CA GLY A 393 -0.92 18.66 10.40
C GLY A 393 0.36 19.43 10.03
N CYS A 394 1.50 18.77 10.05
CA CYS A 394 2.78 19.29 9.56
C CYS A 394 2.88 19.02 8.04
N VAL A 395 3.41 19.97 7.25
CA VAL A 395 3.58 19.74 5.81
C VAL A 395 4.77 18.80 5.59
N PRO A 396 4.59 17.63 4.94
CA PRO A 396 5.71 16.73 4.69
C PRO A 396 6.70 17.34 3.70
N VAL A 397 8.00 17.28 4.01
CA VAL A 397 9.10 17.60 3.10
C VAL A 397 9.79 16.31 2.71
N LEU A 398 9.57 15.85 1.49
CA LEU A 398 10.07 14.58 0.98
C LEU A 398 11.47 14.79 0.40
N ILE A 399 12.46 14.12 0.99
CA ILE A 399 13.85 14.06 0.49
C ILE A 399 14.16 12.61 0.19
N LYS A 400 13.79 12.18 -1.02
CA LYS A 400 13.74 10.77 -1.41
C LYS A 400 14.07 10.62 -2.89
N ASP A 401 14.96 9.69 -3.20
CA ASP A 401 15.22 9.25 -4.58
C ASP A 401 14.42 7.99 -4.88
N HIS A 402 13.92 7.86 -6.11
CA HIS A 402 13.24 6.66 -6.63
C HIS A 402 12.00 6.18 -5.85
N TYR A 403 11.49 6.97 -4.90
CA TYR A 403 10.33 6.60 -4.12
C TYR A 403 9.02 6.92 -4.83
N VAL A 404 8.15 5.93 -4.91
CA VAL A 404 6.77 6.12 -5.35
C VAL A 404 5.91 6.33 -4.11
N ALA A 405 5.41 7.55 -3.92
CA ALA A 405 4.61 7.87 -2.74
C ALA A 405 3.30 7.05 -2.68
N PRO A 406 2.79 6.73 -1.49
CA PRO A 406 1.59 5.90 -1.36
C PRO A 406 0.39 6.55 -2.03
N PHE A 407 -0.41 5.73 -2.71
CA PHE A 407 -1.61 6.16 -3.44
C PHE A 407 -1.34 7.23 -4.53
N ALA A 408 -0.12 7.30 -5.08
CA ALA A 408 0.25 8.27 -6.10
C ALA A 408 -0.59 8.18 -7.40
N ASP A 409 -1.29 7.06 -7.65
CA ASP A 409 -2.22 6.92 -8.76
C ASP A 409 -3.41 7.89 -8.67
N VAL A 410 -3.80 8.27 -7.44
CA VAL A 410 -4.98 9.10 -7.19
C VAL A 410 -4.64 10.38 -6.45
N LEU A 411 -3.67 10.37 -5.53
CA LEU A 411 -3.24 11.53 -4.76
C LEU A 411 -2.12 12.29 -5.48
N ASN A 412 -2.36 13.58 -5.71
CA ASN A 412 -1.34 14.51 -6.15
C ASN A 412 -0.54 15.01 -4.94
N TRP A 413 0.53 14.28 -4.59
CA TRP A 413 1.41 14.64 -3.47
C TRP A 413 1.97 16.06 -3.57
N LYS A 414 2.28 16.56 -4.77
CA LYS A 414 2.75 17.94 -4.98
C LYS A 414 1.74 18.99 -4.53
N ALA A 415 0.46 18.64 -4.40
CA ALA A 415 -0.57 19.55 -3.92
C ALA A 415 -0.53 19.78 -2.40
N PHE A 416 0.15 18.92 -1.63
CA PHE A 416 0.16 18.97 -0.16
C PHE A 416 1.49 18.61 0.53
N SER A 417 2.55 18.33 -0.23
CA SER A 417 3.91 18.15 0.28
C SER A 417 4.91 19.03 -0.48
N VAL A 418 6.10 19.19 0.08
CA VAL A 418 7.26 19.80 -0.57
C VAL A 418 8.22 18.69 -0.96
N HIS A 419 8.75 18.70 -2.18
CA HIS A 419 9.77 17.74 -2.62
C HIS A 419 11.09 18.49 -2.75
N VAL A 420 12.14 17.97 -2.13
CA VAL A 420 13.48 18.56 -2.15
C VAL A 420 14.45 17.47 -2.57
N ARG A 421 15.31 17.77 -3.55
CA ARG A 421 16.32 16.82 -4.03
C ARG A 421 17.43 16.67 -3.00
N VAL A 422 18.17 15.56 -3.04
CA VAL A 422 19.20 15.27 -2.04
C VAL A 422 20.34 16.30 -2.08
N GLU A 423 20.70 16.79 -3.26
CA GLU A 423 21.68 17.85 -3.49
C GLU A 423 21.27 19.21 -2.94
N ASP A 424 19.96 19.44 -2.74
CA ASP A 424 19.41 20.70 -2.23
C ASP A 424 19.27 20.72 -0.70
N ILE A 425 19.73 19.67 0.01
CA ILE A 425 19.77 19.63 1.49
C ILE A 425 20.43 20.88 2.09
N PRO A 426 21.58 21.39 1.58
CA PRO A 426 22.19 22.61 2.12
C PRO A 426 21.31 23.86 1.97
N ASN A 427 20.37 23.86 1.01
CA ASN A 427 19.49 25.01 0.70
C ASN A 427 18.11 24.89 1.36
N LEU A 428 17.90 23.93 2.28
CA LEU A 428 16.59 23.66 2.88
C LEU A 428 15.91 24.90 3.47
N LYS A 429 16.65 25.74 4.22
CA LYS A 429 16.10 26.96 4.81
C LYS A 429 15.58 27.92 3.76
N GLN A 430 16.41 28.25 2.76
CA GLN A 430 16.03 29.12 1.65
C GLN A 430 14.79 28.60 0.90
N ILE A 431 14.74 27.29 0.62
CA ILE A 431 13.60 26.67 -0.09
C ILE A 431 12.32 26.80 0.73
N LEU A 432 12.37 26.49 2.03
CA LEU A 432 11.19 26.47 2.88
C LEU A 432 10.70 27.88 3.26
N GLU A 433 11.61 28.84 3.43
CA GLU A 433 11.27 30.25 3.64
C GLU A 433 10.72 30.92 2.37
N GLY A 434 11.15 30.45 1.19
CA GLY A 434 10.60 30.89 -0.10
C GLY A 434 9.13 30.50 -0.31
N ILE A 435 8.58 29.59 0.51
CA ILE A 435 7.16 29.23 0.45
C ILE A 435 6.34 30.29 1.19
N SER A 436 5.59 31.09 0.42
CA SER A 436 4.71 32.12 0.99
C SER A 436 3.72 31.56 2.01
N GLN A 437 3.36 32.37 3.01
CA GLN A 437 2.40 31.99 4.04
C GLN A 437 1.05 31.47 3.48
N PRO A 438 0.43 32.08 2.44
CA PRO A 438 -0.78 31.53 1.81
C PRO A 438 -0.56 30.14 1.18
N GLN A 439 0.60 29.91 0.57
CA GLN A 439 0.94 28.61 -0.01
C GLN A 439 1.16 27.55 1.07
N TYR A 440 1.86 27.87 2.15
CA TYR A 440 2.01 26.98 3.30
C TYR A 440 0.65 26.57 3.90
N ILE A 441 -0.24 27.54 4.15
CA ILE A 441 -1.60 27.26 4.66
C ILE A 441 -2.37 26.34 3.70
N ARG A 442 -2.21 26.55 2.40
CA ARG A 442 -2.83 25.72 1.36
C ARG A 442 -2.30 24.29 1.38
N LEU A 443 -0.98 24.10 1.44
CA LEU A 443 -0.34 22.78 1.56
C LEU A 443 -0.87 22.05 2.81
N GLN A 444 -0.88 22.73 3.95
CA GLN A 444 -1.35 22.14 5.21
C GLN A 444 -2.83 21.73 5.15
N ARG A 445 -3.72 22.61 4.66
CA ARG A 445 -5.15 22.29 4.53
C ARG A 445 -5.38 21.08 3.64
N ARG A 446 -4.67 21.00 2.51
CA ARG A 446 -4.73 19.86 1.59
C ARG A 446 -4.16 18.59 2.19
N GLY A 447 -3.07 18.67 2.95
CA GLY A 447 -2.52 17.53 3.69
C GLY A 447 -3.50 16.98 4.72
N ARG A 448 -4.25 17.87 5.41
CA ARG A 448 -5.33 17.46 6.33
C ARG A 448 -6.50 16.80 5.61
N LEU A 449 -6.82 17.21 4.38
CA LEU A 449 -7.83 16.52 3.56
C LEU A 449 -7.32 15.15 3.12
N ALA A 450 -6.09 15.05 2.65
CA ALA A 450 -5.46 13.79 2.24
C ALA A 450 -5.32 12.80 3.41
N ARG A 451 -5.11 13.30 4.64
CA ARG A 451 -4.89 12.51 5.86
C ARG A 451 -5.86 11.35 6.03
N ARG A 452 -7.15 11.55 5.71
CA ARG A 452 -8.18 10.51 5.88
C ARG A 452 -7.83 9.19 5.19
N HIS A 453 -7.13 9.26 4.06
CA HIS A 453 -6.70 8.12 3.26
C HIS A 453 -5.56 7.32 3.88
N PHE A 454 -4.98 7.84 4.96
CA PHE A 454 -3.93 7.18 5.72
C PHE A 454 -4.42 6.69 7.08
N GLU A 455 -5.63 7.08 7.51
CA GLU A 455 -6.15 6.70 8.82
C GLU A 455 -6.47 5.20 8.89
N VAL A 456 -6.02 4.53 9.95
CA VAL A 456 -6.32 3.12 10.24
C VAL A 456 -7.56 3.05 11.13
N ASN A 457 -8.66 2.45 10.64
CA ASN A 457 -9.91 2.30 11.40
C ASN A 457 -10.25 0.83 11.68
N HIS A 458 -10.94 0.61 12.80
CA HIS A 458 -11.50 -0.69 13.18
C HIS A 458 -12.98 -0.49 13.60
N PRO A 459 -13.97 -0.94 12.80
CA PRO A 459 -13.83 -1.51 11.45
C PRO A 459 -13.33 -0.48 10.41
N PRO A 460 -12.83 -0.93 9.24
CA PRO A 460 -12.44 -0.04 8.15
C PRO A 460 -13.60 0.87 7.71
N LYS A 461 -13.26 2.08 7.28
CA LYS A 461 -14.20 3.08 6.79
C LYS A 461 -13.95 3.37 5.32
N ARG A 462 -14.99 3.80 4.61
CA ARG A 462 -14.86 4.22 3.22
C ARG A 462 -13.74 5.25 3.08
N TYR A 463 -12.90 5.06 2.06
CA TYR A 463 -11.74 5.87 1.74
C TYR A 463 -10.60 5.91 2.77
N ASP A 464 -10.61 5.05 3.80
CA ASP A 464 -9.47 4.93 4.72
C ASP A 464 -8.30 4.14 4.11
N VAL A 465 -7.22 3.95 4.85
CA VAL A 465 -6.01 3.29 4.33
C VAL A 465 -6.26 1.87 3.82
N PHE A 466 -7.16 1.11 4.45
CA PHE A 466 -7.47 -0.26 4.02
C PHE A 466 -8.16 -0.22 2.65
N HIS A 467 -9.19 0.62 2.52
CA HIS A 467 -9.87 0.81 1.25
C HIS A 467 -8.98 1.40 0.15
N MET A 468 -8.03 2.26 0.48
CA MET A 468 -7.10 2.85 -0.48
C MET A 468 -6.05 1.84 -0.99
N ILE A 469 -5.62 0.90 -0.14
CA ILE A 469 -4.79 -0.24 -0.56
C ILE A 469 -5.59 -1.15 -1.51
N LEU A 470 -6.84 -1.48 -1.17
CA LEU A 470 -7.73 -2.26 -2.04
C LEU A 470 -7.98 -1.56 -3.37
N HIS A 471 -8.20 -0.24 -3.36
CA HIS A 471 -8.39 0.55 -4.58
C HIS A 471 -7.16 0.53 -5.46
N SER A 472 -5.97 0.64 -4.87
CA SER A 472 -4.73 0.55 -5.61
C SER A 472 -4.56 -0.82 -6.27
N ALA A 473 -4.87 -1.91 -5.55
CA ALA A 473 -4.85 -3.27 -6.11
C ALA A 473 -5.90 -3.47 -7.20
N TRP A 474 -7.10 -2.90 -7.02
CA TRP A 474 -8.17 -2.88 -8.02
C TRP A 474 -7.72 -2.23 -9.34
N LEU A 475 -7.02 -1.09 -9.27
CA LEU A 475 -6.48 -0.45 -10.47
C LEU A 475 -5.51 -1.38 -11.23
N ARG A 476 -4.67 -2.14 -10.52
CA ARG A 476 -3.74 -3.09 -11.15
C ARG A 476 -4.51 -4.25 -11.80
N ARG A 477 -5.57 -4.72 -11.14
CA ARG A 477 -6.41 -5.77 -11.72
C ARG A 477 -7.15 -5.31 -12.98
N LEU A 478 -7.56 -4.04 -13.05
CA LEU A 478 -8.17 -3.46 -14.25
C LEU A 478 -7.19 -3.35 -15.43
N ASN A 479 -5.89 -3.22 -15.15
CA ASN A 479 -4.84 -3.14 -16.19
C ASN A 479 -4.52 -4.49 -16.83
N VAL A 480 -4.97 -5.61 -16.25
CA VAL A 480 -4.74 -6.95 -16.78
C VAL A 480 -6.04 -7.52 -17.36
N ARG A 481 -5.95 -8.15 -18.52
CA ARG A 481 -7.02 -8.97 -19.09
C ARG A 481 -6.55 -10.42 -19.21
N LEU A 482 -7.27 -11.32 -18.54
CA LEU A 482 -7.03 -12.76 -18.63
C LEU A 482 -7.88 -13.34 -19.75
N ARG A 483 -7.32 -14.29 -20.49
CA ARG A 483 -8.05 -15.05 -21.52
C ARG A 483 -8.12 -16.53 -21.12
N PRO A 484 -9.24 -17.22 -21.37
CA PRO A 484 -9.30 -18.67 -21.21
C PRO A 484 -8.19 -19.32 -22.05
N ALA A 485 -7.60 -20.40 -21.54
CA ALA A 485 -6.77 -21.27 -22.37
C ALA A 485 -7.63 -21.78 -23.54
N PRO A 486 -7.10 -21.88 -24.77
CA PRO A 486 -7.84 -22.50 -25.86
C PRO A 486 -8.22 -23.92 -25.43
N GLN A 487 -9.52 -24.22 -25.46
CA GLN A 487 -9.98 -25.59 -25.39
C GLN A 487 -9.43 -26.27 -26.65
N HIS A 488 -8.47 -27.18 -26.50
CA HIS A 488 -8.14 -28.09 -27.58
C HIS A 488 -9.40 -28.91 -27.85
N VAL A 489 -10.04 -28.62 -28.99
CA VAL A 489 -11.18 -29.36 -29.53
C VAL A 489 -10.69 -30.71 -30.04
#